data_AF-A0A6I3DG41-F1
#
_entry.id   AF-A0A6I3DG41-F1
#
_cell.length_a   1.000
_cell.length_b   1.000
_cell.length_c   1.000
_cell.angle_alpha   90.00
_cell.angle_beta   90.00
_cell.angle_gamma   90.00
#
_symmetry.space_group_name_H-M   'P 1'
#
loop_
_entity.id
_entity.type
_entity.pdbx_description
1 polymer ?
#
loop_
_entity_poly.entity_id
_entity_poly.type
_entity_poly.pdbx_seq_one_letter_code
_entity_poly.pdbx_strand_id
1 'polypeptide(L)'
;MALAGFIIKDSYVMHSPSIAPMRALRPNLQQTANLEEPMPETTIHNTAMSGSRDSADVDSPSVAQTSTHRRARIGARAIAGASALLLIAALAACGGDSKVSSESKAAAKADAKAAGPAPDQPGPFAVGRETVTVKDPQRPERDLTVDVWYPADKSRVEGATPVNYAVIPGVEVPSRTAFSGLPVSTQGPFPLVMYSHGSGGLRFISSFLTENLASHGFVVVAPDHTGNTAIDAVTGQIATRAQNELNRVGDVRATLDDALARNTNSGDLLYQSINPEKIGI
;
A
#
# COMPACT_ATOMS: atom_id res chain seq x y z
N MET A 1 -21.51 44.71 20.65
CA MET A 1 -20.34 45.54 20.27
C MET A 1 -19.17 45.13 21.13
N ALA A 2 -18.04 44.84 20.47
CA ALA A 2 -16.65 44.78 20.95
C ALA A 2 -16.17 43.68 21.93
N LEU A 3 -15.02 43.13 21.52
CA LEU A 3 -14.16 42.08 22.05
C LEU A 3 -13.36 42.50 23.31
N ALA A 4 -12.91 41.50 24.07
CA ALA A 4 -11.52 41.30 24.54
C ALA A 4 -11.44 39.86 25.11
N GLY A 5 -10.54 38.95 24.74
CA GLY A 5 -9.14 39.09 24.33
C GLY A 5 -8.23 38.87 25.54
N PHE A 6 -8.08 37.62 26.00
CA PHE A 6 -7.20 37.27 27.11
C PHE A 6 -6.08 36.34 26.65
N ILE A 7 -4.86 36.86 26.71
CA ILE A 7 -3.59 36.17 26.50
C ILE A 7 -3.03 35.88 27.89
N ILE A 8 -2.75 34.60 28.20
CA ILE A 8 -1.79 34.25 29.25
C ILE A 8 -0.64 33.48 28.60
N LYS A 9 0.55 34.06 28.78
CA LYS A 9 1.86 33.44 28.58
C LYS A 9 2.06 32.39 29.66
N ASP A 10 2.55 31.21 29.30
CA ASP A 10 3.53 30.52 30.13
C ASP A 10 4.49 29.71 29.27
N SER A 11 5.78 29.89 29.59
CA SER A 11 6.92 29.40 28.84
C SER A 11 7.33 28.05 29.41
N TYR A 12 7.25 26.98 28.62
CA TYR A 12 7.68 25.66 29.05
C TYR A 12 9.17 25.47 28.75
N VAL A 13 9.99 25.36 29.79
CA VAL A 13 11.44 25.12 29.73
C VAL A 13 11.68 23.62 29.47
N MET A 14 12.31 23.31 28.35
CA MET A 14 12.76 21.95 28.01
C MET A 14 13.96 21.56 28.88
N HIS A 15 13.78 20.59 29.78
CA HIS A 15 14.90 19.88 30.43
C HIS A 15 15.28 18.67 29.58
N SER A 16 16.50 18.68 29.03
CA SER A 16 17.13 17.53 28.36
C SER A 16 17.64 16.53 29.40
N PRO A 17 17.32 15.23 29.32
CA PRO A 17 18.02 14.23 30.11
C PRO A 17 19.37 13.86 29.46
N SER A 18 20.42 13.94 30.27
CA SER A 18 21.80 13.55 29.96
C SER A 18 21.91 12.05 29.67
N ILE A 19 22.40 11.69 28.48
CA ILE A 19 22.73 10.30 28.10
C ILE A 19 24.16 10.00 28.57
N ALA A 20 24.30 9.01 29.46
CA ALA A 20 25.60 8.44 29.83
C ALA A 20 26.08 7.46 28.73
N PRO A 21 27.38 7.38 28.41
CA PRO A 21 27.88 6.50 27.36
C PRO A 21 27.83 5.02 27.78
N MET A 22 27.15 4.18 26.99
CA MET A 22 27.18 2.73 27.14
C MET A 22 28.57 2.17 26.83
N ARG A 23 29.13 1.48 27.82
CA ARG A 23 30.39 0.73 27.75
C ARG A 23 30.20 -0.51 26.86
N ALA A 24 31.05 -0.64 25.84
CA ALA A 24 31.08 -1.78 24.94
C ALA A 24 31.28 -3.11 25.70
N LEU A 25 30.33 -4.05 25.54
CA LEU A 25 30.48 -5.43 25.97
C LEU A 25 31.29 -6.19 24.92
N ARG A 26 32.49 -6.67 25.30
CA ARG A 26 33.27 -7.62 24.50
C ARG A 26 32.71 -9.03 24.71
N PRO A 27 32.41 -9.80 23.65
CA PRO A 27 32.18 -11.22 23.79
C PRO A 27 33.51 -11.97 23.97
N ASN A 28 33.48 -12.95 24.88
CA ASN A 28 34.58 -13.79 25.30
C ASN A 28 34.76 -14.95 24.28
N LEU A 29 35.95 -15.07 23.68
CA LEU A 29 36.30 -16.13 22.71
C LEU A 29 37.28 -17.12 23.34
N GLN A 30 36.74 -18.23 23.86
CA GLN A 30 37.40 -19.53 24.13
C GLN A 30 36.24 -20.56 24.13
N GLN A 31 36.26 -21.77 23.57
CA GLN A 31 37.23 -22.57 22.85
C GLN A 31 36.49 -23.87 22.49
N THR A 32 36.43 -24.27 21.22
CA THR A 32 36.43 -25.70 20.84
C THR A 32 37.19 -25.83 19.53
N ALA A 33 38.26 -26.61 19.59
CA ALA A 33 39.21 -26.84 18.53
C ALA A 33 38.77 -28.03 17.64
N ASN A 34 39.29 -27.98 16.40
CA ASN A 34 39.62 -29.09 15.50
C ASN A 34 38.48 -29.85 14.81
N LEU A 35 38.30 -29.56 13.51
CA LEU A 35 38.55 -30.53 12.43
C LEU A 35 39.09 -29.75 11.21
N GLU A 36 40.35 -30.02 10.86
CA GLU A 36 41.01 -29.57 9.63
C GLU A 36 40.62 -30.50 8.48
N GLU A 37 40.19 -29.95 7.33
CA GLU A 37 40.57 -30.43 5.99
C GLU A 37 40.61 -29.24 5.00
N PRO A 38 41.64 -29.12 4.13
CA PRO A 38 41.84 -27.93 3.29
C PRO A 38 41.12 -28.03 1.94
N MET A 39 40.42 -26.96 1.55
CA MET A 39 39.89 -26.77 0.19
C MET A 39 40.97 -26.18 -0.73
N PRO A 40 41.10 -26.63 -1.99
CA PRO A 40 42.13 -26.15 -2.90
C PRO A 40 41.82 -24.76 -3.48
N GLU A 41 42.80 -23.86 -3.39
CA GLU A 41 42.85 -22.58 -4.11
C GLU A 41 42.84 -22.81 -5.62
N THR A 42 41.91 -22.17 -6.33
CA THR A 42 42.01 -21.99 -7.78
C THR A 42 42.52 -20.58 -8.06
N THR A 43 43.83 -20.50 -8.26
CA THR A 43 44.54 -19.33 -8.78
C THR A 43 44.06 -19.03 -10.20
N ILE A 44 43.39 -17.90 -10.41
CA ILE A 44 43.26 -17.30 -11.74
C ILE A 44 44.20 -16.09 -11.80
N HIS A 45 45.27 -16.26 -12.56
CA HIS A 45 46.12 -15.18 -13.05
C HIS A 45 45.34 -14.31 -14.03
N ASN A 46 45.30 -13.00 -13.80
CA ASN A 46 45.11 -12.03 -14.88
C ASN A 46 46.26 -11.03 -14.88
N THR A 47 47.16 -11.23 -15.83
CA THR A 47 48.30 -10.39 -16.16
C THR A 47 47.81 -9.09 -16.81
N ALA A 48 48.25 -7.96 -16.26
CA ALA A 48 48.18 -6.66 -16.89
C ALA A 48 49.16 -6.60 -18.08
N MET A 49 48.68 -6.13 -19.23
CA MET A 49 49.51 -5.66 -20.34
C MET A 49 48.99 -4.31 -20.80
N SER A 50 49.87 -3.32 -20.73
CA SER A 50 49.67 -1.95 -21.21
C SER A 50 49.59 -1.93 -22.74
N GLY A 51 48.64 -1.16 -23.27
CA GLY A 51 48.56 -0.78 -24.67
C GLY A 51 48.18 0.70 -24.77
N SER A 52 49.03 1.47 -25.45
CA SER A 52 49.01 2.91 -25.59
C SER A 52 47.88 3.45 -26.47
N ARG A 53 47.46 4.68 -26.15
CA ARG A 53 47.13 5.82 -27.04
C ARG A 53 46.51 5.49 -28.41
N ASP A 54 45.29 5.96 -28.63
CA ASP A 54 45.07 6.98 -29.66
C ASP A 54 43.81 7.80 -29.37
N SER A 55 44.02 9.11 -29.44
CA SER A 55 43.07 10.20 -29.30
C SER A 55 42.27 10.37 -30.60
N ALA A 56 40.94 10.40 -30.48
CA ALA A 56 40.07 10.98 -31.49
C ALA A 56 39.00 11.81 -30.79
N ASP A 57 39.07 13.11 -31.06
CA ASP A 57 38.09 14.14 -30.74
C ASP A 57 36.67 13.69 -31.06
N VAL A 58 35.77 13.78 -30.07
CA VAL A 58 34.34 13.89 -30.33
C VAL A 58 33.83 15.14 -29.63
N ASP A 59 33.58 16.10 -30.49
CA ASP A 59 33.07 17.45 -30.27
C ASP A 59 31.78 17.45 -29.45
N SER A 60 31.75 18.27 -28.40
CA SER A 60 30.56 18.55 -27.58
C SER A 60 30.00 19.91 -27.97
N PRO A 61 28.76 20.02 -28.50
CA PRO A 61 28.14 21.32 -28.63
C PRO A 61 27.45 21.73 -27.32
N SER A 62 27.96 22.83 -26.81
CA SER A 62 27.38 23.73 -25.82
C SER A 62 25.94 24.16 -26.13
N VAL A 63 25.13 24.13 -25.09
CA VAL A 63 23.92 24.91 -24.76
C VAL A 63 23.51 26.01 -25.76
N ALA A 64 22.27 25.92 -26.24
CA ALA A 64 21.45 27.09 -26.58
C ALA A 64 19.99 26.85 -26.16
N GLN A 65 19.62 27.36 -24.98
CA GLN A 65 18.23 27.54 -24.59
C GLN A 65 17.61 28.62 -25.49
N THR A 66 16.56 28.27 -26.24
CA THR A 66 15.70 29.26 -26.89
C THR A 66 14.28 29.12 -26.37
N SER A 67 13.94 30.04 -25.46
CA SER A 67 12.59 30.31 -25.02
C SER A 67 11.75 30.87 -26.16
N THR A 68 10.70 30.17 -26.59
CA THR A 68 9.65 30.76 -27.44
C THR A 68 8.33 30.80 -26.68
N HIS A 69 8.07 31.96 -26.06
CA HIS A 69 6.77 32.29 -25.50
C HIS A 69 5.75 32.51 -26.64
N ARG A 70 4.90 31.53 -26.94
CA ARG A 70 3.65 31.80 -27.67
C ARG A 70 2.58 32.29 -26.69
N ARG A 71 2.42 33.61 -26.64
CA ARG A 71 1.26 34.28 -26.04
C ARG A 71 0.04 34.02 -26.93
N ALA A 72 -0.87 33.14 -26.53
CA ALA A 72 -2.22 33.09 -27.09
C ALA A 72 -3.03 34.25 -26.51
N ARG A 73 -3.46 35.16 -27.39
CA ARG A 73 -4.24 36.35 -27.04
C ARG A 73 -5.69 35.95 -26.74
N ILE A 74 -6.16 36.43 -25.59
CA ILE A 74 -7.56 36.45 -25.16
C ILE A 74 -8.33 37.38 -26.09
N GLY A 75 -9.31 36.84 -26.82
CA GLY A 75 -10.28 37.61 -27.59
C GLY A 75 -11.54 37.83 -26.76
N ALA A 76 -11.68 39.01 -26.19
CA ALA A 76 -12.94 39.48 -25.60
C ALA A 76 -13.92 39.87 -26.71
N ARG A 77 -15.13 39.32 -26.69
CA ARG A 77 -16.29 39.91 -27.39
C ARG A 77 -17.38 40.15 -26.36
N ALA A 78 -17.54 41.41 -26.00
CA ALA A 78 -18.72 41.93 -25.33
C ALA A 78 -19.79 42.20 -26.39
N ILE A 79 -21.02 41.71 -26.16
CA ILE A 79 -22.24 42.32 -26.68
C ILE A 79 -23.22 42.39 -25.51
N ALA A 80 -23.72 43.59 -25.30
CA ALA A 80 -24.59 44.01 -24.22
C ALA A 80 -26.07 43.67 -24.48
N GLY A 81 -26.82 43.57 -23.37
CA GLY A 81 -28.17 44.12 -23.25
C GLY A 81 -29.35 43.20 -23.57
N ALA A 82 -30.08 42.78 -22.52
CA ALA A 82 -31.44 43.28 -22.25
C ALA A 82 -32.03 42.58 -21.01
N SER A 83 -32.44 43.40 -20.05
CA SER A 83 -33.19 43.02 -18.85
C SER A 83 -34.59 42.52 -19.20
N ALA A 84 -35.08 41.49 -18.51
CA ALA A 84 -36.50 41.32 -18.23
C ALA A 84 -36.69 40.61 -16.88
N LEU A 85 -37.09 41.41 -15.89
CA LEU A 85 -37.76 40.99 -14.67
C LEU A 85 -39.01 40.18 -15.04
N LEU A 86 -39.20 39.00 -14.44
CA LEU A 86 -40.53 38.41 -14.28
C LEU A 86 -40.56 37.58 -13.00
N LEU A 87 -41.30 38.11 -12.02
CA LEU A 87 -41.46 37.63 -10.66
C LEU A 87 -42.96 37.48 -10.47
N ILE A 88 -43.52 36.28 -10.56
CA ILE A 88 -44.87 35.97 -10.03
C ILE A 88 -44.85 34.57 -9.43
N ALA A 89 -45.08 34.53 -8.12
CA ALA A 89 -45.38 33.35 -7.34
C ALA A 89 -46.81 32.85 -7.63
N ALA A 90 -47.01 31.53 -7.61
CA ALA A 90 -48.33 30.94 -7.45
C ALA A 90 -48.24 29.80 -6.41
N LEU A 91 -48.56 30.13 -5.16
CA LEU A 91 -49.07 29.16 -4.19
C LEU A 91 -50.59 29.09 -4.33
N ALA A 92 -51.08 27.86 -4.51
CA ALA A 92 -52.38 27.30 -4.11
C ALA A 92 -52.74 26.22 -5.15
N ALA A 93 -53.37 25.09 -4.85
CA ALA A 93 -53.68 24.36 -3.65
C ALA A 93 -54.38 23.09 -4.17
N CYS A 94 -53.89 21.90 -3.84
CA CYS A 94 -54.74 20.70 -3.82
C CYS A 94 -54.33 19.88 -2.60
N GLY A 95 -55.21 19.89 -1.59
CA GLY A 95 -55.16 18.95 -0.49
C GLY A 95 -55.52 17.55 -0.97
N GLY A 96 -54.89 16.53 -0.39
CA GLY A 96 -55.15 15.12 -0.67
C GLY A 96 -54.09 14.20 -0.07
N ASP A 97 -54.37 13.75 1.16
CA ASP A 97 -53.85 12.58 1.88
C ASP A 97 -52.35 12.42 2.19
N SER A 98 -52.10 12.48 3.50
CA SER A 98 -50.88 12.20 4.26
C SER A 98 -50.41 10.73 4.19
N LYS A 99 -50.22 10.15 3.00
CA LYS A 99 -49.64 8.78 2.84
C LYS A 99 -48.23 8.74 2.24
N VAL A 100 -47.77 9.82 1.63
CA VAL A 100 -46.46 9.85 0.94
C VAL A 100 -45.27 9.90 1.91
N SER A 101 -45.47 10.28 3.18
CA SER A 101 -44.38 10.37 4.15
C SER A 101 -43.98 9.02 4.77
N SER A 102 -44.87 8.03 4.81
CA SER A 102 -44.57 6.70 5.39
C SER A 102 -43.91 5.76 4.38
N GLU A 103 -44.29 5.81 3.11
CA GLU A 103 -43.66 5.01 2.05
C GLU A 103 -42.25 5.52 1.72
N SER A 104 -42.03 6.84 1.68
CA SER A 104 -40.70 7.42 1.49
C SER A 104 -39.73 7.11 2.64
N LYS A 105 -40.20 7.13 3.89
CA LYS A 105 -39.40 6.70 5.06
C LYS A 105 -39.21 5.19 5.12
N ALA A 106 -40.19 4.39 4.72
CA ALA A 106 -40.09 2.94 4.68
C ALA A 106 -39.14 2.46 3.57
N ALA A 107 -39.17 3.11 2.40
CA ALA A 107 -38.24 2.86 1.30
C ALA A 107 -36.80 3.27 1.67
N ALA A 108 -36.59 4.46 2.23
CA ALA A 108 -35.28 4.89 2.71
C ALA A 108 -34.72 4.00 3.84
N LYS A 109 -35.60 3.41 4.67
CA LYS A 109 -35.23 2.46 5.73
C LYS A 109 -35.03 1.02 5.20
N ALA A 110 -35.61 0.68 4.06
CA ALA A 110 -35.39 -0.59 3.36
C ALA A 110 -34.07 -0.55 2.57
N ASP A 111 -33.73 0.58 1.93
CA ASP A 111 -32.45 0.80 1.24
C ASP A 111 -31.28 0.83 2.23
N ALA A 112 -31.45 1.47 3.39
CA ALA A 112 -30.46 1.43 4.48
C ALA A 112 -30.32 0.05 5.15
N LYS A 113 -31.28 -0.86 4.95
CA LYS A 113 -31.24 -2.25 5.45
C LYS A 113 -30.63 -3.23 4.44
N ALA A 114 -30.51 -2.81 3.17
CA ALA A 114 -29.81 -3.54 2.12
C ALA A 114 -28.34 -3.10 1.96
N ALA A 115 -28.01 -1.88 2.38
CA ALA A 115 -26.63 -1.44 2.51
C ALA A 115 -25.95 -2.22 3.65
N GLY A 116 -24.83 -2.90 3.36
CA GLY A 116 -23.98 -3.49 4.38
C GLY A 116 -23.41 -2.45 5.36
N PRO A 117 -22.47 -2.83 6.23
CA PRO A 117 -21.74 -1.87 7.04
C PRO A 117 -21.20 -0.70 6.20
N ALA A 118 -21.16 0.50 6.79
CA ALA A 118 -20.57 1.65 6.12
C ALA A 118 -19.11 1.35 5.76
N PRO A 119 -18.57 1.84 4.63
CA PRO A 119 -17.23 1.47 4.16
C PRO A 119 -16.09 1.80 5.14
N ASP A 120 -16.31 2.69 6.10
CA ASP A 120 -15.37 3.07 7.15
C ASP A 120 -15.50 2.23 8.44
N GLN A 121 -16.46 1.32 8.49
CA GLN A 121 -16.69 0.37 9.60
C GLN A 121 -16.28 -1.04 9.19
N PRO A 122 -15.84 -1.90 10.13
CA PRO A 122 -15.55 -3.29 9.80
C PRO A 122 -16.75 -4.01 9.17
N GLY A 123 -16.47 -4.81 8.14
CA GLY A 123 -17.46 -5.60 7.45
C GLY A 123 -17.94 -6.85 8.22
N PRO A 124 -18.75 -7.70 7.56
CA PRO A 124 -19.33 -8.88 8.21
C PRO A 124 -18.30 -9.99 8.49
N PHE A 125 -17.16 -10.01 7.81
CA PHE A 125 -16.13 -11.03 7.96
C PHE A 125 -15.10 -10.68 9.05
N ALA A 126 -14.49 -11.70 9.65
CA ALA A 126 -13.19 -11.55 10.28
C ALA A 126 -12.11 -11.49 9.19
N VAL A 127 -10.87 -11.16 9.57
CA VAL A 127 -9.77 -11.04 8.61
C VAL A 127 -8.68 -12.05 8.96
N GLY A 128 -8.39 -12.94 8.01
CA GLY A 128 -7.16 -13.70 8.03
C GLY A 128 -6.06 -12.97 7.27
N ARG A 129 -4.80 -13.20 7.66
CA ARG A 129 -3.63 -12.75 6.90
C ARG A 129 -2.57 -13.84 6.88
N GLU A 130 -1.86 -13.92 5.77
CA GLU A 130 -0.57 -14.59 5.68
C GLU A 130 0.45 -13.70 4.96
N THR A 131 1.73 -14.01 5.17
CA THR A 131 2.82 -13.48 4.34
C THR A 131 3.42 -14.65 3.57
N VAL A 132 3.59 -14.48 2.27
CA VAL A 132 4.19 -15.46 1.36
C VAL A 132 5.33 -14.84 0.57
N THR A 133 6.20 -15.69 0.02
CA THR A 133 7.19 -15.26 -0.97
C THR A 133 6.71 -15.67 -2.35
N VAL A 134 6.52 -14.68 -3.22
CA VAL A 134 6.17 -14.90 -4.62
C VAL A 134 7.43 -14.88 -5.48
N LYS A 135 7.57 -15.89 -6.34
CA LYS A 135 8.64 -15.98 -7.34
C LYS A 135 8.17 -15.35 -8.63
N ASP A 136 9.04 -14.58 -9.28
CA ASP A 136 8.81 -14.13 -10.65
C ASP A 136 9.60 -14.99 -11.65
N PRO A 137 8.95 -15.85 -12.44
CA PRO A 137 9.65 -16.69 -13.42
C PRO A 137 10.35 -15.90 -14.54
N GLN A 138 9.88 -14.68 -14.83
CA GLN A 138 10.48 -13.79 -15.84
C GLN A 138 11.66 -12.99 -15.26
N ARG A 139 11.75 -12.87 -13.93
CA ARG A 139 12.78 -12.11 -13.19
C ARG A 139 13.25 -12.96 -11.99
N PRO A 140 13.95 -14.08 -12.23
CA PRO A 140 14.24 -15.11 -11.22
C PRO A 140 15.07 -14.63 -10.03
N GLU A 141 15.79 -13.52 -10.17
CA GLU A 141 16.51 -12.81 -9.11
C GLU A 141 15.62 -11.92 -8.23
N ARG A 142 14.32 -11.85 -8.51
CA ARG A 142 13.38 -10.91 -7.91
C ARG A 142 12.24 -11.65 -7.20
N ASP A 143 12.54 -12.09 -5.99
CA ASP A 143 11.52 -12.54 -5.05
C ASP A 143 10.75 -11.34 -4.47
N LEU A 144 9.45 -11.53 -4.25
CA LEU A 144 8.58 -10.54 -3.64
C LEU A 144 8.05 -11.09 -2.33
N THR A 145 8.21 -10.31 -1.24
CA THR A 145 7.49 -10.60 0.00
C THR A 145 6.09 -10.02 -0.13
N VAL A 146 5.06 -10.84 0.07
CA VAL A 146 3.68 -10.48 -0.24
C VAL A 146 2.79 -10.76 0.96
N ASP A 147 1.93 -9.82 1.30
CA ASP A 147 0.85 -10.05 2.25
C ASP A 147 -0.44 -10.34 1.51
N VAL A 148 -1.19 -11.32 2.01
CA VAL A 148 -2.54 -11.64 1.56
C VAL A 148 -3.48 -11.50 2.74
N TRP A 149 -4.44 -10.59 2.64
CA TRP A 149 -5.58 -10.51 3.56
C TRP A 149 -6.81 -11.11 2.91
N TYR A 150 -7.58 -11.87 3.67
CA TYR A 150 -8.74 -12.57 3.14
C TYR A 150 -9.88 -12.64 4.15
N PRO A 151 -11.13 -12.79 3.67
CA PRO A 151 -12.30 -12.92 4.54
C PRO A 151 -12.23 -14.26 5.29
N ALA A 152 -12.45 -14.22 6.59
CA ALA A 152 -12.56 -15.38 7.46
C ALA A 152 -13.88 -15.34 8.25
N ASP A 153 -14.34 -16.49 8.72
CA ASP A 153 -15.57 -16.54 9.52
C ASP A 153 -15.31 -16.08 10.96
N LYS A 154 -16.18 -15.20 11.48
CA LYS A 154 -16.07 -14.65 12.85
C LYS A 154 -16.08 -15.73 13.94
N SER A 155 -16.72 -16.88 13.68
CA SER A 155 -16.73 -18.03 14.59
C SER A 155 -15.36 -18.69 14.76
N ARG A 156 -14.37 -18.35 13.94
CA ARG A 156 -13.01 -18.93 13.96
C ARG A 156 -11.98 -18.05 14.68
N VAL A 157 -12.39 -16.87 15.17
CA VAL A 157 -11.48 -15.89 15.80
C VAL A 157 -11.14 -16.25 17.25
N GLU A 158 -12.00 -16.99 17.95
CA GLU A 158 -11.74 -17.37 19.33
C GLU A 158 -10.46 -18.21 19.43
N GLY A 159 -9.50 -17.74 20.24
CA GLY A 159 -8.18 -18.37 20.39
C GLY A 159 -7.22 -18.13 19.22
N ALA A 160 -7.61 -17.35 18.20
CA ALA A 160 -6.73 -17.01 17.10
C ALA A 160 -5.67 -15.97 17.50
N THR A 161 -4.47 -16.11 16.94
CA THR A 161 -3.35 -15.20 17.20
C THR A 161 -3.49 -13.94 16.34
N PRO A 162 -3.50 -12.73 16.93
CA PRO A 162 -3.44 -11.50 16.15
C PRO A 162 -2.16 -11.44 15.33
N VAL A 163 -2.28 -10.90 14.12
CA VAL A 163 -1.12 -10.59 13.30
C VAL A 163 -0.24 -9.56 13.99
N ASN A 164 1.08 -9.71 13.96
CA ASN A 164 2.02 -8.65 14.30
C ASN A 164 2.64 -8.03 13.03
N TYR A 165 2.69 -6.70 12.99
CA TYR A 165 3.42 -5.94 11.98
C TYR A 165 4.74 -5.43 12.56
N ALA A 166 5.87 -5.94 12.08
CA ALA A 166 7.19 -5.46 12.45
C ALA A 166 7.48 -4.14 11.71
N VAL A 167 7.35 -3.01 12.40
CA VAL A 167 7.54 -1.68 11.80
C VAL A 167 9.03 -1.35 11.68
N ILE A 168 9.79 -1.73 12.70
CA ILE A 168 11.26 -1.68 12.75
C ILE A 168 11.77 -2.88 13.56
N PRO A 169 13.04 -3.29 13.44
CA PRO A 169 13.59 -4.40 14.22
C PRO A 169 13.32 -4.22 15.72
N GLY A 170 12.67 -5.22 16.33
CA GLY A 170 12.32 -5.22 17.75
C GLY A 170 11.07 -4.43 18.13
N VAL A 171 10.36 -3.80 17.18
CA VAL A 171 9.08 -3.12 17.42
C VAL A 171 8.00 -3.71 16.53
N GLU A 172 7.10 -4.45 17.17
CA GLU A 172 5.93 -5.05 16.56
C GLU A 172 4.66 -4.36 17.03
N VAL A 173 3.72 -4.16 16.11
CA VAL A 173 2.39 -3.65 16.41
C VAL A 173 1.38 -4.75 16.11
N PRO A 174 0.66 -5.28 17.12
CA PRO A 174 -0.40 -6.24 16.87
C PRO A 174 -1.54 -5.56 16.12
N SER A 175 -2.06 -6.25 15.11
CA SER A 175 -3.31 -5.91 14.47
C SER A 175 -4.46 -6.07 15.46
N ARG A 176 -5.46 -5.21 15.34
CA ARG A 176 -6.71 -5.29 16.12
C ARG A 176 -7.79 -6.09 15.40
N THR A 177 -7.54 -6.45 14.14
CA THR A 177 -8.59 -6.90 13.20
C THR A 177 -8.18 -8.12 12.39
N ALA A 178 -6.90 -8.30 12.08
CA ALA A 178 -6.38 -9.45 11.36
C ALA A 178 -5.69 -10.49 12.25
N PHE A 179 -5.90 -11.76 11.92
CA PHE A 179 -5.39 -12.92 12.65
C PHE A 179 -4.62 -13.86 11.71
N SER A 180 -3.61 -14.53 12.25
CA SER A 180 -2.83 -15.53 11.51
C SER A 180 -3.49 -16.91 11.56
N GLY A 181 -3.39 -17.68 10.48
CA GLY A 181 -3.76 -19.10 10.47
C GLY A 181 -5.27 -19.39 10.44
N LEU A 182 -6.09 -18.38 10.17
CA LEU A 182 -7.52 -18.60 9.92
C LEU A 182 -7.72 -19.22 8.53
N PRO A 183 -8.65 -20.17 8.37
CA PRO A 183 -9.05 -20.58 7.02
C PRO A 183 -9.85 -19.46 6.33
N VAL A 184 -9.80 -19.43 5.01
CA VAL A 184 -10.65 -18.55 4.20
C VAL A 184 -12.12 -18.94 4.39
N SER A 185 -13.00 -17.95 4.47
CA SER A 185 -14.45 -18.16 4.55
C SER A 185 -14.98 -18.87 3.31
N THR A 186 -15.90 -19.80 3.49
CA THR A 186 -16.55 -20.53 2.39
C THR A 186 -17.67 -19.74 1.71
N GLN A 187 -17.93 -18.50 2.14
CA GLN A 187 -18.94 -17.62 1.57
C GLN A 187 -18.48 -16.92 0.27
N GLY A 188 -17.28 -17.24 -0.21
CA GLY A 188 -16.75 -16.80 -1.50
C GLY A 188 -17.35 -17.54 -2.70
N PRO A 189 -16.74 -17.45 -3.90
CA PRO A 189 -15.46 -16.79 -4.18
C PRO A 189 -15.54 -15.26 -4.10
N PHE A 190 -14.47 -14.64 -3.64
CA PHE A 190 -14.37 -13.21 -3.37
C PHE A 190 -13.67 -12.44 -4.50
N PRO A 191 -14.06 -11.19 -4.79
CA PRO A 191 -13.27 -10.31 -5.65
C PRO A 191 -11.84 -10.13 -5.11
N LEU A 192 -10.88 -9.98 -6.02
CA LEU A 192 -9.46 -9.74 -5.73
C LEU A 192 -9.14 -8.25 -5.87
N VAL A 193 -8.36 -7.71 -4.93
CA VAL A 193 -7.80 -6.36 -5.00
C VAL A 193 -6.28 -6.45 -4.87
N MET A 194 -5.57 -5.87 -5.83
CA MET A 194 -4.14 -5.67 -5.76
C MET A 194 -3.86 -4.34 -5.07
N TYR A 195 -3.04 -4.33 -4.02
CA TYR A 195 -2.64 -3.10 -3.33
C TYR A 195 -1.15 -2.83 -3.54
N SER A 196 -0.81 -1.62 -3.98
CA SER A 196 0.57 -1.19 -4.18
C SER A 196 0.91 -0.03 -3.25
N HIS A 197 1.91 -0.22 -2.39
CA HIS A 197 2.33 0.80 -1.43
C HIS A 197 3.04 1.99 -2.11
N GLY A 198 3.00 3.17 -1.50
CA GLY A 198 3.78 4.34 -1.95
C GLY A 198 5.30 4.12 -1.87
N SER A 199 6.08 5.01 -2.50
CA SER A 199 7.56 4.90 -2.50
C SER A 199 8.14 4.90 -1.08
N GLY A 200 9.02 3.95 -0.79
CA GLY A 200 9.61 3.76 0.55
C GLY A 200 8.65 3.09 1.56
N GLY A 201 7.44 2.72 1.13
CA GLY A 201 6.47 2.00 1.95
C GLY A 201 6.80 0.52 2.11
N LEU A 202 5.89 -0.17 2.81
CA LEU A 202 5.87 -1.62 2.96
C LEU A 202 4.46 -2.12 2.62
N ARG A 203 4.35 -3.40 2.28
CA ARG A 203 3.11 -4.10 1.93
C ARG A 203 1.96 -3.88 2.93
N PHE A 204 2.27 -3.72 4.21
CA PHE A 204 1.28 -3.55 5.29
C PHE A 204 1.10 -2.12 5.79
N ILE A 205 1.73 -1.10 5.18
CA ILE A 205 1.66 0.28 5.70
C ILE A 205 0.24 0.87 5.69
N SER A 206 -0.66 0.28 4.89
CA SER A 206 -2.08 0.60 4.86
C SER A 206 -2.95 -0.57 5.29
N SER A 207 -2.51 -1.32 6.30
CA SER A 207 -3.30 -2.42 6.90
C SER A 207 -4.69 -1.99 7.34
N PHE A 208 -4.86 -0.74 7.78
CA PHE A 208 -6.20 -0.18 8.08
C PHE A 208 -7.16 -0.27 6.88
N LEU A 209 -6.65 -0.13 5.65
CA LEU A 209 -7.43 -0.22 4.42
C LEU A 209 -7.54 -1.68 3.95
N THR A 210 -6.43 -2.40 3.89
CA THR A 210 -6.42 -3.77 3.34
C THR A 210 -7.19 -4.75 4.23
N GLU A 211 -7.08 -4.62 5.55
CA GLU A 211 -7.89 -5.41 6.48
C GLU A 211 -9.37 -5.02 6.42
N ASN A 212 -9.68 -3.73 6.27
CA ASN A 212 -11.06 -3.29 6.16
C ASN A 212 -11.71 -3.78 4.85
N LEU A 213 -11.00 -3.76 3.72
CA LEU A 213 -11.45 -4.40 2.49
C LEU A 213 -11.68 -5.90 2.68
N ALA A 214 -10.74 -6.60 3.32
CA ALA A 214 -10.91 -8.03 3.58
C ALA A 214 -12.14 -8.33 4.46
N SER A 215 -12.39 -7.50 5.47
CA SER A 215 -13.59 -7.62 6.31
C SER A 215 -14.91 -7.44 5.53
N HIS A 216 -14.86 -6.76 4.38
CA HIS A 216 -15.99 -6.56 3.45
C HIS A 216 -16.10 -7.64 2.36
N GLY A 217 -15.29 -8.69 2.41
CA GLY A 217 -15.38 -9.80 1.45
C GLY A 217 -14.50 -9.62 0.22
N PHE A 218 -13.33 -9.00 0.35
CA PHE A 218 -12.29 -8.95 -0.68
C PHE A 218 -11.09 -9.81 -0.29
N VAL A 219 -10.48 -10.50 -1.24
CA VAL A 219 -9.09 -10.94 -1.07
C VAL A 219 -8.20 -9.78 -1.50
N VAL A 220 -7.23 -9.39 -0.67
CA VAL A 220 -6.33 -8.28 -0.93
C VAL A 220 -4.90 -8.77 -0.93
N VAL A 221 -4.15 -8.49 -1.98
CA VAL A 221 -2.76 -8.93 -2.17
C VAL A 221 -1.85 -7.71 -2.31
N ALA A 222 -0.81 -7.63 -1.47
CA ALA A 222 0.14 -6.52 -1.48
C ALA A 222 1.60 -7.00 -1.49
N PRO A 223 2.36 -6.75 -2.58
CA PRO A 223 3.80 -6.96 -2.58
C PRO A 223 4.57 -5.84 -1.88
N ASP A 224 5.68 -6.19 -1.26
CA ASP A 224 6.84 -5.32 -1.12
C ASP A 224 7.53 -5.21 -2.49
N HIS A 225 7.66 -4.00 -3.01
CA HIS A 225 8.36 -3.75 -4.27
C HIS A 225 9.86 -3.62 -4.04
N THR A 226 10.61 -4.69 -4.32
CA THR A 226 12.07 -4.77 -4.13
C THR A 226 12.81 -3.60 -4.79
N GLY A 227 13.65 -2.90 -4.03
CA GLY A 227 14.32 -1.66 -4.44
C GLY A 227 13.51 -0.40 -4.16
N ASN A 228 12.35 -0.49 -3.53
CA ASN A 228 11.48 0.65 -3.21
C ASN A 228 10.79 0.58 -1.86
N THR A 229 11.35 -0.18 -0.91
CA THR A 229 10.88 -0.26 0.48
C THR A 229 11.74 0.56 1.44
N ALA A 230 11.24 0.77 2.67
CA ALA A 230 12.03 1.33 3.75
C ALA A 230 13.27 0.46 4.09
N ILE A 231 13.15 -0.86 3.94
CA ILE A 231 14.26 -1.80 4.17
C ILE A 231 15.35 -1.57 3.12
N ASP A 232 14.98 -1.49 1.84
CA ASP A 232 15.92 -1.20 0.76
C ASP A 232 16.66 0.13 0.96
N ALA A 233 15.97 1.14 1.51
CA ALA A 233 16.58 2.42 1.83
C ALA A 233 17.68 2.30 2.89
N VAL A 234 17.41 1.51 3.94
CA VAL A 234 18.37 1.29 5.03
C VAL A 234 19.52 0.38 4.60
N THR A 235 19.28 -0.57 3.70
CA THR A 235 20.32 -1.49 3.19
C THR A 235 21.10 -0.94 1.99
N GLY A 236 20.73 0.23 1.46
CA GLY A 236 21.38 0.86 0.32
C GLY A 236 21.04 0.22 -1.04
N GLN A 237 19.93 -0.51 -1.11
CA GLN A 237 19.47 -1.27 -2.29
C GLN A 237 18.36 -0.54 -3.08
N ILE A 238 18.22 0.78 -2.92
CA ILE A 238 17.19 1.58 -3.60
C ILE A 238 17.45 1.66 -5.10
N ALA A 239 16.44 1.30 -5.89
CA ALA A 239 16.41 1.54 -7.31
C ALA A 239 15.94 2.96 -7.63
N THR A 240 16.31 3.46 -8.81
CA THR A 240 15.84 4.77 -9.29
C THR A 240 14.33 4.79 -9.49
N ARG A 241 13.74 5.99 -9.49
CA ARG A 241 12.31 6.17 -9.77
C ARG A 241 11.86 5.50 -11.07
N ALA A 242 12.62 5.68 -12.16
CA ALA A 242 12.29 5.11 -13.46
C ALA A 242 12.32 3.56 -13.43
N GLN A 243 13.29 2.97 -12.74
CA GLN A 243 13.33 1.52 -12.52
C GLN A 243 12.15 1.04 -11.69
N ASN A 244 11.78 1.77 -10.63
CA ASN A 244 10.65 1.40 -9.77
C ASN A 244 9.32 1.44 -10.52
N GLU A 245 9.09 2.44 -11.37
CA GLU A 245 7.86 2.54 -12.18
C GLU A 245 7.71 1.33 -13.13
N LEU A 246 8.80 0.88 -13.75
CA LEU A 246 8.80 -0.31 -14.60
C LEU A 246 8.65 -1.61 -13.79
N ASN A 247 9.41 -1.74 -12.70
CA ASN A 247 9.44 -2.95 -11.88
C ASN A 247 8.08 -3.21 -11.22
N ARG A 248 7.39 -2.17 -10.75
CA ARG A 248 6.09 -2.29 -10.07
C ARG A 248 5.03 -2.95 -10.94
N VAL A 249 5.00 -2.66 -12.24
CA VAL A 249 4.06 -3.31 -13.17
C VAL A 249 4.33 -4.81 -13.24
N GLY A 250 5.59 -5.20 -13.34
CA GLY A 250 5.98 -6.61 -13.29
C GLY A 250 5.62 -7.26 -11.96
N ASP A 251 5.85 -6.56 -10.85
CA ASP A 251 5.62 -7.11 -9.50
C ASP A 251 4.13 -7.37 -9.25
N VAL A 252 3.26 -6.45 -9.69
CA VAL A 252 1.82 -6.65 -9.63
C VAL A 252 1.38 -7.82 -10.52
N ARG A 253 1.96 -7.97 -11.71
CA ARG A 253 1.66 -9.11 -12.60
C ARG A 253 2.07 -10.43 -11.97
N ALA A 254 3.30 -10.55 -11.48
CA ALA A 254 3.79 -11.76 -10.83
C ALA A 254 2.95 -12.16 -9.61
N THR A 255 2.55 -11.18 -8.79
CA THR A 255 1.68 -11.44 -7.62
C THR A 255 0.24 -11.75 -7.99
N LEU A 256 -0.31 -11.17 -9.06
CA LEU A 256 -1.61 -11.54 -9.58
C LEU A 256 -1.60 -12.98 -10.12
N ASP A 257 -0.60 -13.32 -10.94
CA ASP A 257 -0.46 -14.65 -11.52
C ASP A 257 -0.30 -15.72 -10.42
N ASP A 258 0.49 -15.44 -9.38
CA ASP A 258 0.63 -16.30 -8.20
C ASP A 258 -0.71 -16.47 -7.47
N ALA A 259 -1.42 -15.39 -7.16
CA ALA A 259 -2.72 -15.46 -6.48
C ALA A 259 -3.75 -16.29 -7.28
N LEU A 260 -3.77 -16.15 -8.61
CA LEU A 260 -4.65 -16.93 -9.49
C LEU A 260 -4.21 -18.40 -9.60
N ALA A 261 -2.90 -18.68 -9.60
CA ALA A 261 -2.39 -20.05 -9.58
C ALA A 261 -2.78 -20.75 -8.26
N ARG A 262 -2.58 -20.08 -7.13
CA ARG A 262 -2.99 -20.54 -5.80
C ARG A 262 -4.49 -20.82 -5.71
N ASN A 263 -5.32 -19.99 -6.35
CA ASN A 263 -6.76 -20.20 -6.45
C ASN A 263 -7.16 -21.52 -7.17
N THR A 264 -6.28 -22.10 -7.99
CA THR A 264 -6.53 -23.36 -8.70
C THR A 264 -5.88 -24.59 -8.05
N ASN A 265 -5.06 -24.40 -7.02
CA ASN A 265 -4.32 -25.47 -6.35
C ASN A 265 -5.09 -25.98 -5.13
N SER A 266 -5.59 -27.22 -5.16
CA SER A 266 -6.40 -27.82 -4.09
C SER A 266 -5.70 -27.96 -2.72
N GLY A 267 -4.38 -27.81 -2.67
CA GLY A 267 -3.61 -27.80 -1.43
C GLY A 267 -3.33 -26.40 -0.87
N ASP A 268 -3.73 -25.34 -1.58
CA ASP A 268 -3.47 -23.96 -1.18
C ASP A 268 -4.63 -23.38 -0.35
N LEU A 269 -4.29 -22.46 0.56
CA LEU A 269 -5.23 -21.69 1.36
C LEU A 269 -6.29 -20.97 0.52
N LEU A 270 -5.91 -20.44 -0.64
CA LEU A 270 -6.79 -19.63 -1.51
C LEU A 270 -7.57 -20.48 -2.52
N TYR A 271 -7.50 -21.81 -2.45
CA TYR A 271 -8.19 -22.68 -3.40
C TYR A 271 -9.68 -22.32 -3.54
N GLN A 272 -10.11 -22.04 -4.77
CA GLN A 272 -11.48 -21.65 -5.14
C GLN A 272 -12.05 -20.45 -4.35
N SER A 273 -11.20 -19.65 -3.72
CA SER A 273 -11.60 -18.55 -2.87
C SER A 273 -11.63 -17.20 -3.60
N ILE A 274 -11.02 -17.09 -4.78
CA ILE A 274 -10.96 -15.87 -5.60
C ILE A 274 -11.87 -15.99 -6.82
N ASN A 275 -12.62 -14.92 -7.12
CA ASN A 275 -13.34 -14.74 -8.36
C ASN A 275 -12.43 -14.05 -9.40
N PRO A 276 -11.92 -14.77 -10.41
CA PRO A 276 -10.95 -14.23 -11.36
C PRO A 276 -11.55 -13.20 -12.34
N GLU A 277 -12.88 -13.08 -12.41
CA GLU A 277 -13.57 -12.09 -13.25
C GLU A 277 -13.74 -10.74 -12.55
N LYS A 278 -13.39 -10.64 -11.26
CA LYS A 278 -13.54 -9.44 -10.44
C LYS A 278 -12.22 -9.06 -9.79
N ILE A 279 -11.38 -8.37 -10.56
CA ILE A 279 -10.05 -7.93 -10.12
C ILE A 279 -9.98 -6.40 -10.16
N GLY A 280 -9.54 -5.79 -9.05
CA GLY A 280 -9.23 -4.37 -8.94
C GLY A 280 -7.76 -4.12 -8.58
N ILE A 281 -7.28 -2.90 -8.86
CA ILE A 281 -5.97 -2.36 -8.45
C ILE A 281 -6.13 -0.93 -7.96
#